data_AF-A0A914Y9Y9-F1
#
_entry.id   AF-A0A914Y9Y9-F1
#
_cell.length_a   1.000
_cell.length_b   1.000
_cell.length_c   1.000
_cell.angle_alpha   90.00
_cell.angle_beta   90.00
_cell.angle_gamma   90.00
#
_symmetry.space_group_name_H-M   'P 1'
#
loop_
_entity.id
_entity.type
_entity.pdbx_description
1 polymer ?
#
loop_
_entity_poly.entity_id
_entity_poly.type
_entity_poly.pdbx_seq_one_letter_code
_entity_poly.pdbx_strand_id
1 'polypeptide(L)' 'MDLGGTSDPYVKLFLMPDKKKKFQTKVQRKSLNPVFNETFVFKIPYSEISGQVLVLNVFDFDRFGKHDQVCAYHT' A
#
# COMPACT_ATOMS: atom_id res chain seq x y z
N MET A 1 -15.02 -8.08 -9.19
CA MET A 1 -15.40 -7.04 -10.17
C MET A 1 -16.62 -6.32 -9.65
N ASP A 2 -16.42 -5.17 -9.04
CA ASP A 2 -17.49 -4.31 -8.56
C ASP A 2 -18.41 -3.90 -9.70
N LEU A 3 -19.72 -4.07 -9.50
CA LEU A 3 -20.81 -3.78 -10.43
C LEU A 3 -20.96 -2.29 -10.80
N GLY A 4 -19.94 -1.45 -10.57
CA GLY A 4 -20.02 0.01 -10.68
C GLY A 4 -18.79 0.70 -11.26
N GLY A 5 -17.81 -0.01 -11.83
CA GLY A 5 -16.71 0.58 -12.63
C GLY A 5 -15.78 1.55 -11.89
N THR A 6 -15.83 1.58 -10.55
CA THR A 6 -15.03 2.49 -9.72
C THR A 6 -14.22 1.69 -8.72
N SER A 7 -12.89 1.76 -8.82
CA SER A 7 -11.98 1.25 -7.80
C SER A 7 -11.79 2.29 -6.69
N ASP A 8 -11.59 1.79 -5.47
CA ASP A 8 -11.23 2.53 -4.27
C ASP A 8 -9.79 2.14 -3.84
N PRO A 9 -8.75 2.48 -4.63
CA PRO A 9 -7.39 2.05 -4.39
C PRO A 9 -6.77 2.66 -3.13
N TYR A 10 -5.96 1.87 -2.45
CA TYR A 10 -5.10 2.30 -1.35
C TYR A 10 -3.82 1.45 -1.29
N VAL A 11 -2.75 2.01 -0.74
CA VAL A 11 -1.43 1.35 -0.70
C VAL A 11 -1.05 1.07 0.74
N LYS A 12 -0.64 -0.17 1.01
CA LYS A 12 0.03 -0.57 2.27
C LYS A 12 1.52 -0.66 2.02
N LEU A 13 2.30 0.00 2.87
CA LEU A 13 3.76 0.03 2.81
C LEU A 13 4.35 -0.62 4.06
N PHE A 14 5.32 -1.50 3.90
CA PHE A 14 6.03 -2.10 5.03
C PHE A 14 7.44 -2.51 4.63
N LEU A 15 8.32 -2.64 5.62
CA LEU A 15 9.68 -3.15 5.40
C LEU A 15 9.71 -4.66 5.68
N MET A 16 10.56 -5.36 4.94
CA MET A 16 10.93 -6.75 5.23
C MET A 16 12.41 -6.83 5.57
N PRO A 17 12.81 -7.67 6.55
CA PRO A 17 11.98 -8.68 7.23
C PRO A 17 11.07 -8.16 8.35
N ASP A 18 11.29 -6.94 8.88
CA ASP A 18 10.50 -6.42 10.00
C ASP A 18 9.13 -5.87 9.57
N LYS A 19 8.13 -6.76 9.51
CA LYS A 19 6.73 -6.43 9.17
C LYS A 19 5.98 -5.68 10.29
N LYS A 20 6.65 -5.21 11.36
CA LYS A 20 5.95 -4.58 12.49
C LYS A 20 5.48 -3.18 12.13
N LYS A 21 6.28 -2.42 11.39
CA LYS A 21 5.92 -1.07 10.91
C LYS A 21 5.23 -1.16 9.56
N LYS A 22 3.90 -1.10 9.61
CA LYS A 22 3.04 -1.00 8.42
C LYS A 22 2.44 0.39 8.36
N PHE A 23 2.58 1.04 7.22
CA PHE A 23 1.87 2.26 6.90
C PHE A 23 0.81 1.97 5.85
N GLN A 24 -0.23 2.79 5.81
CA GLN A 24 -1.26 2.72 4.79
C GLN A 24 -1.63 4.14 4.37
N THR A 25 -1.87 4.31 3.08
CA THR A 25 -2.44 5.56 2.55
C THR A 25 -3.91 5.65 2.89
N LYS A 26 -4.49 6.83 2.69
CA LYS A 26 -5.93 7.01 2.60
C LYS A 26 -6.47 6.25 1.39
N VAL A 27 -7.70 5.78 1.53
CA VAL A 27 -8.45 5.18 0.42
C VAL A 27 -8.90 6.29 -0.51
N GLN A 28 -8.48 6.24 -1.77
CA GLN A 28 -8.94 7.17 -2.79
C GLN A 28 -10.18 6.61 -3.46
N ARG A 29 -11.33 7.21 -3.16
CA ARG A 29 -12.61 6.66 -3.64
C ARG A 29 -12.89 7.01 -5.09
N LYS A 30 -13.43 6.05 -5.83
CA LYS A 30 -13.88 6.20 -7.22
C LYS A 30 -12.82 6.79 -8.15
N SER A 31 -11.57 6.33 -8.03
CA SER A 31 -10.47 6.84 -8.82
C SER A 31 -9.71 5.71 -9.52
N LEU A 32 -9.65 5.78 -10.85
CA LEU A 32 -8.82 4.88 -11.67
C LEU A 32 -7.35 5.33 -11.73
N ASN A 33 -7.06 6.58 -11.36
CA ASN A 33 -5.72 7.16 -11.31
C ASN A 33 -5.54 7.86 -9.96
N PRO A 34 -5.41 7.10 -8.85
CA PRO A 34 -5.32 7.70 -7.53
C PRO A 34 -4.01 8.47 -7.36
N VAL A 35 -4.12 9.68 -6.81
CA VAL A 35 -2.98 10.50 -6.39
C VAL A 35 -3.04 10.62 -4.87
N PHE A 36 -2.12 9.96 -4.16
CA PHE A 36 -2.11 9.97 -2.70
C PHE A 36 -1.38 11.20 -2.13
N ASN A 37 -0.25 11.60 -2.73
CA ASN A 37 0.63 12.67 -2.23
C ASN A 37 0.97 12.52 -0.73
N GLU A 38 1.09 11.29 -0.23
CA GLU A 38 1.44 10.99 1.15
C GLU A 38 2.92 10.62 1.29
N THR A 39 3.56 11.11 2.36
CA THR A 39 4.96 10.80 2.67
C THR A 39 5.04 9.96 3.94
N PHE A 40 5.72 8.82 3.86
CA PHE A 40 5.95 7.93 5.00
C PHE A 40 7.44 7.87 5.34
N VAL A 41 7.77 7.94 6.62
CA VAL A 41 9.15 7.97 7.10
C VAL A 41 9.45 6.70 7.89
N PHE A 42 10.36 5.88 7.38
CA PHE A 42 10.88 4.72 8.10
C PHE A 42 12.22 5.08 8.77
N LYS A 43 12.24 5.02 10.10
CA LYS A 43 13.49 5.13 10.86
C LYS A 43 14.17 3.77 10.90
N ILE A 44 15.23 3.60 10.12
CA ILE A 44 16.06 2.39 10.02
C ILE A 44 17.51 2.80 10.34
N PRO A 45 18.24 2.05 11.19
CA PRO A 45 19.66 2.29 11.39
C PRO A 45 20.44 1.92 10.12
N TYR A 46 21.51 2.68 9.84
CA TYR A 46 22.31 2.50 8.60
C TYR A 46 22.87 1.08 8.45
N SER A 47 23.20 0.41 9.55
CA SER A 47 23.67 -0.98 9.57
C SER A 47 22.66 -1.99 9.02
N GLU A 48 21.36 -1.69 9.09
CA GLU A 48 20.29 -2.61 8.69
C GLU A 48 19.73 -2.28 7.30
N ILE A 49 20.02 -1.10 6.74
CA ILE A 49 19.39 -0.61 5.51
C ILE A 49 19.60 -1.53 4.30
N SER A 50 20.78 -2.18 4.21
CA SER A 50 21.12 -3.07 3.11
C SER A 50 20.33 -4.38 3.11
N GLY A 51 19.73 -4.76 4.24
CA GLY A 51 18.91 -5.97 4.37
C GLY A 51 17.40 -5.69 4.32
N GLN A 52 17.01 -4.42 4.12
CA GLN A 52 15.63 -3.99 4.22
C GLN A 52 15.02 -3.82 2.83
N VAL A 53 13.90 -4.50 2.59
CA VAL A 53 13.13 -4.41 1.36
C VAL A 53 11.87 -3.61 1.64
N LEU A 54 11.67 -2.50 0.94
CA LEU A 54 10.41 -1.76 0.98
C LEU A 54 9.39 -2.45 0.08
N VAL A 55 8.29 -2.87 0.68
CA VAL A 55 7.17 -3.49 -0.02
C VAL A 55 6.01 -2.52 -0.07
N LEU A 56 5.50 -2.28 -1.27
CA LEU A 56 4.30 -1.48 -1.54
C LEU A 56 3.23 -2.39 -2.14
N ASN A 57 2.19 -2.67 -1.37
CA ASN A 57 1.04 -3.46 -1.83
C ASN A 57 -0.14 -2.54 -2.12
N VAL A 58 -0.62 -2.55 -3.35
CA VAL A 58 -1.83 -1.84 -3.76
C VAL A 58 -3.02 -2.75 -3.57
N PHE A 59 -4.04 -2.24 -2.90
CA PHE A 59 -5.30 -2.92 -2.64
C PHE A 59 -6.46 -2.09 -3.18
N ASP A 60 -7.52 -2.77 -3.59
CA ASP A 60 -8.82 -2.17 -3.87
C ASP A 60 -9.71 -2.34 -2.63
N PHE A 61 -10.19 -1.24 -2.07
CA PHE A 61 -11.09 -1.28 -0.92
C PHE A 61 -12.50 -1.62 -1.38
N ASP A 62 -12.98 -2.82 -1.03
CA ASP A 62 -14.38 -3.18 -1.25
C ASP A 62 -15.19 -2.92 0.03
N ARG A 63 -16.26 -2.13 -0.08
CA ARG A 63 -17.14 -1.76 1.03
C ARG A 63 -18.00 -2.92 1.54
N PHE A 64 -18.29 -3.90 0.69
CA PHE A 64 -19.20 -5.01 0.98
C PHE A 64 -18.55 -6.39 0.75
N GLY A 65 -17.33 -6.43 0.21
CA GLY A 65 -16.58 -7.64 -0.09
C GLY A 65 -15.20 -7.73 0.60
N LYS A 66 -14.38 -8.67 0.13
CA LYS A 66 -12.98 -8.78 0.55
C LYS A 66 -12.16 -7.79 -0.25
N HIS A 67 -11.23 -7.10 0.40
CA HIS A 67 -10.33 -6.19 -0.31
C HIS A 67 -9.42 -7.00 -1.24
N ASP A 68 -9.44 -6.68 -2.52
CA ASP A 68 -8.63 -7.36 -3.51
C ASP A 68 -7.22 -6.74 -3.54
N GLN A 69 -6.19 -7.58 -3.52
CA GLN A 69 -4.83 -7.10 -3.76
C GLN A 69 -4.62 -6.94 -5.26
N VAL A 70 -4.36 -5.72 -5.71
CA VAL A 70 -4.19 -5.39 -7.12
C VAL A 70 -2.77 -5.69 -7.58
N CYS A 71 -1.77 -5.20 -6.85
CA CYS A 71 -0.37 -5.44 -7.18
C CYS A 71 0.56 -5.27 -5.96
N ALA A 72 1.80 -5.73 -6.11
CA ALA A 72 2.86 -5.56 -5.12
C ALA A 72 4.16 -5.15 -5.80
N TYR A 73 4.84 -4.16 -5.24
CA TYR A 73 6.14 -3.67 -5.69
C TYR A 73 7.15 -3.80 -4.56
N HIS A 74 8.37 -4.20 -4.91
CA HIS A 74 9.46 -4.45 -3.97
C HIS A 74 10.71 -3.70 -4.47
N THR A 75 11.42 -3.01 -3.58
CA THR A 75 12.68 -2.31 -3.88
C THR A 75 13.89 -3.09 -3.42
#